data_AF-A0A6B3GSS1-F1
#
_entry.id   AF-A0A6B3GSS1-F1
#
_cell.length_a   1.000
_cell.length_b   1.000
_cell.length_c   1.000
_cell.angle_alpha   90.00
_cell.angle_beta   90.00
_cell.angle_gamma   90.00
#
_symmetry.space_group_name_H-M   'P 1'
#
loop_
_entity.id
_entity.type
_entity.pdbx_description
1 polymer ?
#
loop_
_entity_poly.entity_id
_entity_poly.type
_entity_poly.pdbx_seq_one_letter_code
_entity_poly.pdbx_strand_id
1 'polypeptide(L)'
;RIGPRRYGHTGLPDEPGTVLLTVSGAVARPMVVEVPTGVPLRYVLEMAGAPPLPQGVLTGGYHGNWIDAVSSHNAVISRESLATVGGALGAGAILPIGPDT
;
A
#
# COMPACT_ATOMS: atom_id res chain seq x y z
N ARG A 1 21.68 10.66 11.82
CA ARG A 1 21.26 9.32 11.30
C ARG A 1 20.63 8.55 12.46
N ILE A 2 19.48 7.89 12.28
CA ILE A 2 18.66 7.32 13.38
C ILE A 2 19.16 5.96 13.91
N GLY A 3 20.00 5.25 13.15
CA GLY A 3 20.65 4.00 13.54
C GLY A 3 19.77 2.74 13.34
N PRO A 4 20.37 1.56 13.11
CA PRO A 4 19.64 0.35 12.73
C PRO A 4 18.66 -0.12 13.81
N ARG A 5 19.03 -0.01 15.10
CA ARG A 5 18.16 -0.42 16.21
C ARG A 5 16.86 0.38 16.28
N ARG A 6 16.94 1.71 16.09
CA ARG A 6 15.76 2.58 16.14
C ARG A 6 14.90 2.44 14.90
N TYR A 7 15.51 2.25 13.74
CA TYR A 7 14.80 1.90 12.50
C TYR A 7 14.06 0.57 12.66
N GLY A 8 14.70 -0.43 13.25
CA GLY A 8 14.13 -1.75 13.53
C GLY A 8 12.97 -1.77 14.54
N HIS A 9 12.71 -0.67 15.24
CA HIS A 9 11.57 -0.53 16.17
C HIS A 9 10.35 0.16 15.51
N THR A 10 10.42 0.45 14.21
CA THR A 10 9.31 1.01 13.42
C THR A 10 8.71 -0.11 12.57
N GLY A 11 7.41 -0.05 12.32
CA GLY A 11 6.73 -1.03 11.46
C GLY A 11 6.41 -2.35 12.18
N LEU A 12 6.24 -3.41 11.40
CA LEU A 12 5.96 -4.75 11.90
C LEU A 12 7.22 -5.44 12.48
N PRO A 13 7.09 -6.34 13.47
CA PRO A 13 8.23 -7.07 14.03
C PRO A 13 8.98 -7.95 13.02
N ASP A 14 8.25 -8.55 12.09
CA ASP A 14 8.71 -9.48 11.05
C ASP A 14 9.13 -8.78 9.75
N GLU A 15 8.65 -7.56 9.51
CA GLU A 15 9.10 -6.70 8.42
C GLU A 15 9.37 -5.27 8.92
N PRO A 16 10.43 -5.04 9.71
CA PRO A 16 10.65 -3.76 10.38
C PRO A 16 11.12 -2.65 9.42
N GLY A 17 10.71 -1.44 9.73
CA GLY A 17 11.09 -0.21 9.05
C GLY A 17 9.92 0.50 8.37
N THR A 18 10.28 1.31 7.38
CA THR A 18 9.36 2.08 6.55
C THR A 18 9.54 1.69 5.09
N VAL A 19 8.51 1.95 4.29
CA VAL A 19 8.54 1.78 2.84
C VAL A 19 8.04 3.05 2.17
N LEU A 20 8.57 3.33 0.98
CA LEU A 20 8.11 4.42 0.13
C LEU A 20 7.04 3.90 -0.82
N LEU A 21 5.86 4.52 -0.80
CA LEU A 21 4.74 4.19 -1.66
C LEU A 21 4.49 5.32 -2.65
N THR A 22 4.24 4.97 -3.90
CA THR A 22 3.75 5.88 -4.93
C THR A 22 2.28 5.57 -5.17
N VAL A 23 1.40 6.50 -4.81
CA VAL A 23 -0.06 6.37 -4.95
C VAL A 23 -0.54 7.22 -6.12
N SER A 24 -1.22 6.59 -7.07
CA SER A 24 -1.75 7.22 -8.28
C SER A 24 -3.05 6.53 -8.74
N GLY A 25 -3.54 6.79 -9.95
CA GLY A 25 -4.78 6.21 -10.46
C GLY A 25 -6.01 7.02 -10.04
N ALA A 26 -7.09 6.34 -9.66
CA ALA A 26 -8.34 6.95 -9.22
C ALA A 26 -8.23 7.54 -7.81
N VAL A 27 -7.44 8.62 -7.67
CA VAL A 27 -7.20 9.34 -6.43
C VAL A 27 -7.27 10.85 -6.66
N ALA A 28 -7.78 11.60 -5.68
CA ALA A 28 -7.84 13.07 -5.78
C ALA A 28 -6.44 13.73 -5.66
N ARG A 29 -5.50 13.08 -4.97
CA ARG A 29 -4.17 13.63 -4.64
C ARG A 29 -3.09 12.56 -4.86
N PRO A 30 -2.59 12.38 -6.10
CA PRO A 30 -1.44 11.52 -6.35
C PRO A 30 -0.24 11.96 -5.52
N MET A 31 0.43 11.02 -4.87
CA MET A 31 1.49 11.34 -3.91
C MET A 31 2.53 10.23 -3.76
N VAL A 32 3.70 10.61 -3.28
CA VAL A 32 4.71 9.69 -2.77
C VAL A 32 4.73 9.84 -1.24
N VAL A 33 4.56 8.73 -0.52
CA VAL A 33 4.46 8.73 0.94
C VAL A 33 5.31 7.64 1.56
N GLU A 34 6.06 7.99 2.59
CA GLU A 34 6.77 7.03 3.43
C GLU A 34 5.86 6.58 4.57
N VAL A 35 5.69 5.27 4.72
CA VAL A 35 4.85 4.69 5.78
C VAL A 35 5.58 3.57 6.50
N PRO A 36 5.37 3.40 7.82
CA PRO A 36 5.74 2.16 8.49
C PRO A 36 5.03 0.97 7.86
N THR A 37 5.70 -0.18 7.82
CA THR A 37 5.02 -1.45 7.52
C THR A 37 3.93 -1.72 8.57
N GLY A 38 2.90 -2.47 8.19
CA GLY A 38 1.73 -2.74 9.05
C GLY A 38 0.67 -1.65 9.04
N VAL A 39 0.92 -0.49 8.43
CA VAL A 39 -0.14 0.51 8.18
C VAL A 39 -1.22 -0.12 7.31
N PRO A 40 -2.53 0.02 7.63
CA PRO A 40 -3.60 -0.45 6.75
C PRO A 40 -3.56 0.21 5.37
N LEU A 41 -3.66 -0.58 4.30
CA LEU A 41 -3.64 -0.06 2.92
C LEU A 41 -4.78 0.95 2.70
N ARG A 42 -5.97 0.69 3.27
CA ARG A 42 -7.11 1.62 3.23
C ARG A 42 -6.78 3.04 3.73
N TYR A 43 -5.91 3.20 4.73
CA TYR A 43 -5.54 4.52 5.23
C TYR A 43 -4.65 5.28 4.25
N VAL A 44 -3.77 4.57 3.54
CA VAL A 44 -2.96 5.15 2.47
C VAL A 44 -3.85 5.59 1.31
N LEU A 45 -4.82 4.77 0.93
CA LEU A 45 -5.79 5.08 -0.13
C LEU A 45 -6.68 6.28 0.25
N GLU A 46 -7.20 6.30 1.47
CA GLU A 46 -7.99 7.41 2.02
C GLU A 46 -7.19 8.72 2.04
N MET A 47 -5.92 8.66 2.47
CA MET A 47 -5.02 9.82 2.49
C MET A 47 -4.81 10.43 1.09
N ALA A 48 -4.73 9.60 0.06
CA ALA A 48 -4.63 10.04 -1.34
C ALA A 48 -5.99 10.50 -1.92
N GLY A 49 -7.10 10.30 -1.20
CA GLY A 49 -8.45 10.60 -1.67
C GLY A 49 -8.96 9.62 -2.72
N ALA A 50 -8.65 8.32 -2.55
CA ALA A 50 -9.26 7.25 -3.32
C ALA A 50 -10.75 7.07 -2.92
N PRO A 51 -11.60 6.48 -3.79
CA PRO A 51 -12.91 6.00 -3.39
C PRO A 51 -12.81 5.06 -2.17
N PRO A 52 -13.75 5.10 -1.20
CA PRO A 52 -13.74 4.21 -0.04
C PRO A 52 -13.76 2.71 -0.40
N LEU A 53 -14.35 2.40 -1.55
CA LEU A 53 -14.42 1.07 -2.16
C LEU A 53 -13.96 1.20 -3.63
N PRO A 54 -12.65 1.14 -3.90
CA PRO A 54 -12.16 1.13 -5.27
C PRO A 54 -12.57 -0.18 -5.96
N GLN A 55 -12.78 -0.16 -7.28
CA GLN A 55 -13.16 -1.38 -8.03
C GLN A 55 -12.05 -2.45 -7.98
N GLY A 56 -10.80 -2.00 -7.93
CA GLY A 56 -9.63 -2.82 -7.73
C GLY A 56 -8.42 -1.93 -7.45
N VAL A 57 -7.34 -2.54 -6.98
CA VAL A 57 -6.08 -1.84 -6.69
C VAL A 57 -4.93 -2.63 -7.30
N LEU A 58 -4.18 -2.02 -8.21
CA LEU A 58 -2.89 -2.56 -8.64
C LEU A 58 -1.86 -2.31 -7.56
N THR A 59 -1.19 -3.36 -7.12
CA THR A 59 -0.15 -3.32 -6.07
C THR A 59 1.16 -3.85 -6.62
N GLY A 60 2.27 -3.16 -6.33
CA GLY A 60 3.61 -3.63 -6.66
C GLY A 60 4.21 -3.07 -7.95
N GLY A 61 3.51 -2.17 -8.63
CA GLY A 61 3.92 -1.61 -9.93
C GLY A 61 3.35 -2.39 -11.11
N TYR A 62 3.83 -2.07 -12.31
CA TYR A 62 3.31 -2.68 -13.55
C TYR A 62 3.60 -4.18 -13.72
N HIS A 63 4.51 -4.73 -12.92
CA HIS A 63 4.76 -6.18 -12.80
C HIS A 63 4.06 -6.80 -11.58
N GLY A 64 3.21 -6.02 -10.92
CA GLY A 64 2.48 -6.41 -9.72
C GLY A 64 1.16 -7.11 -10.02
N ASN A 65 0.30 -7.18 -9.01
CA ASN A 65 -0.97 -7.88 -9.07
C ASN A 65 -2.13 -6.97 -8.65
N TRP A 66 -3.32 -7.34 -9.12
CA TRP A 66 -4.57 -6.69 -8.76
C TRP A 66 -5.20 -7.36 -7.54
N ILE A 67 -5.70 -6.55 -6.62
CA ILE A 67 -6.52 -6.99 -5.50
C ILE A 67 -7.88 -6.29 -5.55
N ASP A 68 -8.92 -6.99 -5.10
CA ASP A 68 -10.27 -6.43 -5.02
C ASP A 68 -10.45 -5.45 -3.84
N ALA A 69 -11.61 -4.80 -3.78
CA ALA A 69 -11.96 -3.84 -2.74
C ALA A 69 -11.85 -4.42 -1.32
N VAL A 70 -12.35 -5.64 -1.11
CA VAL A 70 -12.39 -6.29 0.22
C VAL A 70 -10.97 -6.64 0.67
N SER A 71 -10.19 -7.22 -0.23
CA SER A 71 -8.78 -7.52 -0.05
C SER A 71 -7.98 -6.26 0.27
N SER A 72 -8.22 -5.15 -0.43
CA SER A 72 -7.56 -3.87 -0.16
C SER A 72 -7.89 -3.28 1.21
N HIS A 73 -9.09 -3.56 1.73
CA HIS A 73 -9.54 -3.09 3.04
C HIS A 73 -8.91 -3.88 4.19
N ASN A 74 -8.68 -5.18 3.96
CA ASN A 74 -8.12 -6.12 4.93
C ASN A 74 -6.58 -6.16 4.94
N ALA A 75 -5.95 -5.71 3.86
CA ALA A 75 -4.49 -5.70 3.75
C ALA A 75 -3.83 -4.59 4.59
N VAL A 76 -2.65 -4.91 5.09
CA VAL A 76 -1.69 -3.94 5.60
C VAL A 76 -0.50 -3.82 4.66
N ILE A 77 0.27 -2.74 4.78
CA ILE A 77 1.50 -2.53 4.03
C ILE A 77 2.57 -3.48 4.57
N SER A 78 2.66 -4.67 3.98
CA SER A 78 3.77 -5.61 4.15
C SER A 78 3.81 -6.55 2.95
N ARG A 79 4.97 -7.16 2.69
CA ARG A 79 5.14 -8.19 1.65
C ARG A 79 4.23 -9.38 1.91
N GLU A 80 4.21 -9.88 3.14
CA GLU A 80 3.40 -11.03 3.52
C GLU A 80 1.91 -10.73 3.36
N SER A 81 1.40 -9.65 3.97
CA SER A 81 -0.03 -9.33 3.95
C SER A 81 -0.55 -9.13 2.53
N LEU A 82 0.20 -8.41 1.69
CA LEU A 82 -0.19 -8.23 0.29
C LEU A 82 -0.15 -9.55 -0.48
N ALA A 83 0.86 -10.40 -0.28
CA ALA A 83 0.92 -11.70 -0.92
C ALA A 83 -0.25 -12.61 -0.51
N THR A 84 -0.66 -12.61 0.76
CA THR A 84 -1.80 -13.41 1.27
C THR A 84 -3.11 -13.05 0.59
N VAL A 85 -3.30 -11.78 0.20
CA VAL A 85 -4.49 -11.34 -0.53
C VAL A 85 -4.32 -11.35 -2.05
N GLY A 86 -3.28 -12.01 -2.57
CA GLY A 86 -2.99 -12.11 -4.01
C GLY A 86 -2.31 -10.89 -4.64
N GLY A 87 -1.98 -9.87 -3.83
CA GLY A 87 -1.24 -8.68 -4.22
C GLY A 87 0.29 -8.86 -4.15
N ALA A 88 1.00 -7.75 -4.32
CA ALA A 88 2.45 -7.70 -4.11
C ALA A 88 2.89 -6.30 -3.66
N LEU A 89 3.85 -6.20 -2.75
CA LEU A 89 4.42 -4.89 -2.39
C LEU A 89 5.31 -4.32 -3.51
N GLY A 90 6.06 -5.19 -4.19
CA GLY A 90 6.88 -4.86 -5.37
C GLY A 90 7.69 -3.56 -5.21
N ALA A 91 7.57 -2.67 -6.19
CA ALA A 91 8.22 -1.36 -6.21
C ALA A 91 7.51 -0.28 -5.37
N GLY A 92 6.48 -0.64 -4.59
CA GLY A 92 5.70 0.30 -3.77
C GLY A 92 4.67 1.13 -4.53
N ALA A 93 4.33 0.77 -5.77
CA ALA A 93 3.27 1.47 -6.49
C ALA A 93 1.89 0.92 -6.12
N ILE A 94 0.96 1.81 -5.79
CA ILE A 94 -0.42 1.54 -5.40
C ILE A 94 -1.34 2.36 -6.31
N LEU A 95 -2.12 1.70 -7.16
CA LEU A 95 -3.00 2.36 -8.13
C LEU A 95 -4.44 1.82 -8.02
N PRO A 96 -5.31 2.43 -7.20
CA PRO A 96 -6.74 2.16 -7.27
C PRO A 96 -7.32 2.55 -8.64
N ILE A 97 -8.35 1.82 -9.06
CA ILE A 97 -9.19 2.17 -10.22
C ILE A 97 -10.63 2.45 -9.77
N GLY A 98 -11.28 3.35 -10.49
CA GLY A 98 -12.67 3.75 -10.25
C GLY A 98 -13.63 3.08 -11.23
N PRO A 99 -14.94 3.29 -11.05
CA PRO A 99 -15.97 2.76 -11.96
C PRO A 99 -15.90 3.33 -13.37
N ASP A 100 -15.29 4.50 -13.57
CA ASP A 100 -15.14 5.16 -14.87
C ASP A 100 -13.83 4.80 -15.60
N THR A 101 -13.12 3.76 -15.13
CA THR A 101 -11.85 3.29 -15.69
C THR A 101 -12.04 2.12 -16.64
#